data_AF-A0A2A7WU95-F1
#
_entry.id   AF-A0A2A7WU95-F1
#
_cell.length_a   1.000
_cell.length_b   1.000
_cell.length_c   1.000
_cell.angle_alpha   90.00
_cell.angle_beta   90.00
_cell.angle_gamma   90.00
#
_symmetry.space_group_name_H-M   'P 1'
#
loop_
_entity.id
_entity.type
_entity.pdbx_description
1 polymer ?
#
loop_
_entity_poly.entity_id
_entity_poly.type
_entity_poly.pdbx_seq_one_letter_code
_entity_poly.pdbx_strand_id
1 'polypeptide(L)' 'MMEYKSKPDDRSDNADKIQDMINNTKENIKEAETSMQIGNEQQKQNAIEKNQRREESLSALESELRDEQAFNNTND' A
#
# COMPACT_ATOMS: atom_id res chain seq x y z
N MET A 1 -22.76 15.22 33.10
CA MET A 1 -21.80 15.32 31.98
C MET A 1 -21.85 13.99 31.24
N MET A 2 -22.20 14.01 29.95
CA MET A 2 -22.14 12.81 29.12
C MET A 2 -20.67 12.56 28.79
N GLU A 3 -20.08 11.50 29.34
CA GLU A 3 -18.78 11.01 28.91
C GLU A 3 -18.91 10.55 27.45
N TYR A 4 -18.43 11.35 26.51
CA TYR A 4 -18.16 10.89 25.15
C TYR A 4 -16.97 9.94 25.23
N LYS A 5 -17.25 8.66 25.51
CA LYS A 5 -16.27 7.59 25.35
C LYS A 5 -16.03 7.49 23.85
N SER A 6 -14.89 8.01 23.36
CA SER A 6 -14.46 7.77 21.99
C SER A 6 -14.58 6.28 21.76
N LYS A 7 -15.35 5.89 20.74
CA LYS A 7 -15.38 4.48 20.32
C LYS A 7 -13.92 4.09 20.07
N PRO A 8 -13.48 2.89 20.48
CA PRO A 8 -12.20 2.39 20.00
C PRO A 8 -12.25 2.47 18.47
N ASP A 9 -11.35 3.24 17.87
CA ASP A 9 -11.26 3.32 16.42
C ASP A 9 -11.12 1.88 15.92
N ASP A 10 -12.06 1.48 15.08
CA ASP A 10 -12.07 0.14 14.50
C ASP A 10 -10.97 0.07 13.46
N ARG A 11 -9.75 -0.24 13.91
CA ARG A 11 -8.56 -0.34 13.04
C ARG A 11 -8.54 -1.62 12.23
N SER A 12 -9.57 -2.47 12.33
CA SER A 12 -9.68 -3.68 11.50
C SER A 12 -9.74 -3.34 10.01
N ASP A 13 -10.35 -2.20 9.64
CA ASP A 13 -10.46 -1.76 8.24
C ASP A 13 -9.17 -1.16 7.66
N ASN A 14 -8.22 -0.76 8.51
CA ASN A 14 -6.96 -0.17 8.06
C ASN A 14 -6.05 -1.22 7.43
N ALA A 15 -5.99 -2.43 8.01
CA ALA A 15 -5.24 -3.54 7.44
C ALA A 15 -5.75 -3.89 6.03
N ASP A 16 -7.07 -3.94 5.85
CA ASP A 16 -7.70 -4.21 4.55
C ASP A 16 -7.38 -3.11 3.52
N LYS A 17 -7.49 -1.83 3.91
CA LYS A 17 -7.13 -0.70 3.03
C LYS A 17 -5.65 -0.72 2.63
N ILE A 18 -4.75 -1.00 3.57
CA ILE A 18 -3.31 -1.09 3.29
C ILE A 18 -3.04 -2.27 2.33
N GLN A 19 -3.69 -3.41 2.56
CA GLN A 19 -3.58 -4.57 1.67
C GLN A 19 -4.07 -4.25 0.25
N ASP A 20 -5.18 -3.52 0.11
CA ASP A 20 -5.68 -3.05 -1.18
C ASP A 20 -4.70 -2.08 -1.87
N MET A 21 -4.13 -1.13 -1.12
CA MET A 21 -3.10 -0.22 -1.65
C MET A 21 -1.86 -0.98 -2.14
N ILE A 22 -1.42 -2.01 -1.40
CA ILE A 22 -0.31 -2.89 -1.80
C ILE A 22 -0.65 -3.61 -3.11
N ASN A 23 -1.84 -4.20 -3.21
CA ASN A 23 -2.29 -4.94 -4.40
C ASN A 23 -2.36 -4.01 -5.62
N ASN A 24 -2.99 -2.84 -5.48
CA ASN A 24 -3.08 -1.83 -6.52
C ASN A 24 -1.69 -1.35 -6.96
N THR A 25 -0.75 -1.17 -6.01
CA THR A 25 0.60 -0.73 -6.34
C THR A 25 1.37 -1.80 -7.12
N LYS A 26 1.22 -3.07 -6.75
CA LYS A 26 1.80 -4.22 -7.48
C LYS A 26 1.24 -4.33 -8.90
N GLU A 27 -0.08 -4.15 -9.07
CA GLU A 27 -0.71 -4.13 -10.39
C GLU A 27 -0.18 -2.98 -11.25
N ASN A 28 -0.10 -1.77 -10.70
CA ASN A 28 0.46 -0.60 -11.39
C ASN A 28 1.92 -0.79 -11.84
N ILE A 29 2.74 -1.52 -11.06
CA ILE A 29 4.12 -1.86 -11.46
C ILE A 29 4.10 -2.78 -12.68
N LYS A 30 3.29 -3.84 -12.64
CA LYS A 30 3.16 -4.82 -13.73
C LYS A 30 2.61 -4.20 -15.02
N GLU A 31 1.62 -3.32 -14.91
CA GLU A 31 1.09 -2.55 -16.04
C GLU A 31 2.15 -1.62 -16.65
N ALA A 32 2.96 -0.98 -15.79
CA ALA A 32 4.06 -0.14 -16.23
C ALA A 32 5.14 -0.96 -16.96
N GLU A 33 5.50 -2.15 -16.46
CA GLU A 33 6.42 -3.07 -17.12
C GLU A 33 5.91 -3.54 -18.49
N THR A 34 4.62 -3.85 -18.58
CA THR A 34 3.99 -4.22 -19.86
C THR A 34 4.05 -3.04 -20.84
N SER A 35 3.74 -1.83 -20.36
CA SER A 35 3.80 -0.60 -21.16
C SER A 35 5.23 -0.28 -21.62
N MET A 36 6.23 -0.60 -20.80
CA MET A 36 7.64 -0.46 -21.16
C MET A 36 8.01 -1.32 -22.36
N GLN A 37 7.41 -2.51 -22.55
CA GLN A 37 7.78 -3.39 -23.67
C GLN A 37 7.47 -2.77 -25.04
N ILE A 38 6.41 -1.97 -25.13
CA ILE A 38 5.95 -1.32 -26.37
C ILE A 38 6.30 0.18 -26.44
N GLY A 39 6.73 0.77 -25.33
CA GLY A 39 7.04 2.20 -25.21
C GLY A 39 8.41 2.60 -25.75
N ASN A 40 8.56 3.90 -26.00
CA ASN A 40 9.84 4.51 -26.36
C ASN A 40 10.79 4.62 -25.14
N GLU A 41 12.05 4.97 -25.39
CA GLU A 41 13.08 5.02 -24.34
C GLU A 41 12.75 5.99 -23.21
N GLN A 42 12.18 7.16 -23.52
CA GLN A 42 11.75 8.13 -22.50
C GLN A 42 10.62 7.59 -21.63
N GLN A 43 9.63 6.93 -22.24
CA GLN A 43 8.53 6.28 -21.52
C GLN A 43 9.05 5.16 -20.61
N LYS A 44 10.06 4.41 -21.06
CA LYS A 44 10.72 3.39 -20.25
C LYS A 44 11.40 3.96 -19.02
N GLN A 45 12.22 5.01 -19.18
CA GLN A 45 12.90 5.65 -18.05
C GLN A 45 11.90 6.21 -17.03
N ASN A 46 10.86 6.89 -17.49
CA ASN A 46 9.82 7.42 -16.61
C ASN A 46 9.06 6.33 -15.85
N ALA A 47 8.83 5.17 -16.48
CA ALA A 47 8.19 4.02 -15.84
C ALA A 47 9.10 3.39 -14.77
N ILE A 48 10.40 3.27 -15.06
CA ILE A 48 11.41 2.75 -14.12
C ILE A 48 11.49 3.64 -12.88
N GLU A 49 11.64 4.96 -13.04
CA GLU A 49 11.71 5.90 -11.90
C GLU A 49 10.41 5.89 -11.05
N LYS A 50 9.25 5.71 -11.70
CA LYS A 50 7.98 5.55 -10.98
C LYS A 50 7.92 4.22 -10.23
N ASN A 51 8.38 3.13 -10.83
CA ASN A 51 8.39 1.82 -10.20
C ASN A 51 9.34 1.79 -9.00
N GLN A 52 10.51 2.41 -9.08
CA GLN A 52 11.43 2.55 -7.93
C GLN A 52 10.75 3.22 -6.73
N ARG A 53 10.04 4.33 -6.95
CA ARG A 53 9.29 5.00 -5.86
C ARG A 53 8.12 4.16 -5.33
N ARG A 54 7.49 3.36 -6.19
CA ARG A 54 6.43 2.42 -5.78
C ARG A 54 6.99 1.27 -4.93
N GLU A 55 8.20 0.80 -5.21
CA GLU A 55 8.87 -0.21 -4.38
C GLU A 55 9.20 0.33 -2.98
N GLU A 56 9.69 1.58 -2.89
CA GLU A 56 9.88 2.25 -1.59
C GLU A 56 8.55 2.39 -0.83
N SER A 57 7.48 2.79 -1.53
CA SER A 57 6.14 2.91 -0.95
C SER A 57 5.60 1.56 -0.48
N LEU A 58 5.83 0.48 -1.25
CA LEU A 58 5.42 -0.87 -0.88
C LEU A 58 6.10 -1.34 0.40
N SER A 59 7.39 -1.07 0.57
CA SER A 59 8.11 -1.41 1.79
C SER A 59 7.50 -0.73 3.02
N ALA A 60 7.15 0.56 2.91
CA ALA A 60 6.47 1.29 3.98
C ALA A 60 5.08 0.71 4.27
N LEU A 61 4.26 0.48 3.24
CA LEU A 61 2.93 -0.11 3.37
C LEU A 61 2.97 -1.52 3.97
N GLU A 62 3.94 -2.36 3.57
CA GLU A 62 4.10 -3.71 4.12
C GLU A 62 4.53 -3.68 5.59
N SER A 63 5.30 -2.67 6.01
CA SER A 63 5.61 -2.44 7.43
C SER A 63 4.36 -2.02 8.20
N GLU A 64 3.60 -1.04 7.69
CA GLU A 64 2.36 -0.58 8.32
C GLU A 64 1.33 -1.71 8.44
N LEU A 65 1.18 -2.54 7.40
CA LEU A 65 0.28 -3.69 7.42
C LEU A 65 0.63 -4.67 8.54
N ARG A 66 1.94 -4.95 8.73
CA ARG A 66 2.39 -5.85 9.79
C ARG A 66 2.09 -5.28 11.18
N ASP A 67 2.30 -3.98 11.37
CA ASP A 67 2.02 -3.32 12.64
C ASP A 67 0.51 -3.33 12.95
N GLU A 68 -0.34 -3.08 11.96
CA GLU A 68 -1.81 -3.15 12.12
C GLU A 68 -2.30 -4.59 12.35
N GLN A 69 -1.74 -5.59 11.63
CA GLN A 69 -2.05 -7.00 11.86
C GLN A 69 -1.61 -7.48 13.26
N ALA A 70 -0.42 -7.06 13.72
CA ALA A 70 0.06 -7.37 15.06
C ALA A 70 -0.83 -6.75 16.15
N PHE A 71 -1.30 -5.52 15.93
CA PHE A 71 -2.27 -4.89 16.84
C PHE A 71 -3.59 -5.68 16.89
N ASN A 72 -4.15 -6.07 15.75
CA ASN A 72 -5.41 -6.81 15.71
C ASN A 72 -5.29 -8.20 16.39
N ASN A 73 -4.18 -8.90 16.20
CA ASN A 73 -3.95 -10.22 16.80
C ASN A 73 -3.65 -10.18 18.32
N THR A 74 -3.35 -9.01 18.88
CA THR A 74 -3.14 -8.84 20.34
C THR A 74 -4.45 -8.50 21.06
N ASN A 75 -5.52 -8.16 20.31
CA ASN A 75 -6.83 -7.81 20.86
C ASN A 75 -7.87 -8.95 20.73
N ASP A 76 -7.47 -10.12 20.23
CA ASP A 76 -8.25 -11.37 20.18
C ASP A 76 -7.89 -12.29 21.38
#